data_AF-A0A2V6SBA2-F1
#
_entry.id   AF-A0A2V6SBA2-F1
#
_cell.length_a   1.000
_cell.length_b   1.000
_cell.length_c   1.000
_cell.angle_alpha   90.00
_cell.angle_beta   90.00
_cell.angle_gamma   90.00
#
_symmetry.space_group_name_H-M   'P 1'
#
loop_
_entity.id
_entity.type
_entity.pdbx_description
1 polymer ?
#
loop_
_entity_poly.entity_id
_entity_poly.type
_entity_poly.pdbx_seq_one_letter_code
_entity_poly.pdbx_strand_id
1 'polypeptide(L)'
;TVMRMMANHGVTMPADQAAVITEYLTKNFPEKDKPVGVVIPGPTKVSIKEWQVPTPGSRPHDPLAARDGSLWYTGQMNNVLGRLDPHRSPGRQA
;
A
#
# COMPACT_ATOMS: atom_id res chain seq x y z
N THR A 1 -11.14 -4.55 7.60
CA THR A 1 -12.53 -4.40 7.12
C THR A 1 -12.68 -3.05 6.44
N VAL A 2 -13.60 -2.92 5.49
CA VAL A 2 -13.83 -1.69 4.69
C VAL A 2 -14.05 -0.46 5.57
N MET A 3 -14.80 -0.60 6.67
CA MET A 3 -15.11 0.49 7.60
C MET A 3 -13.84 1.13 8.21
N ARG A 4 -12.84 0.31 8.58
CA ARG A 4 -11.56 0.81 9.10
C ARG A 4 -10.77 1.56 8.03
N MET A 5 -10.88 1.14 6.78
CA MET A 5 -10.23 1.81 5.64
C MET A 5 -10.88 3.17 5.35
N MET A 6 -12.22 3.26 5.39
CA MET A 6 -12.94 4.53 5.27
C MET A 6 -12.52 5.53 6.35
N ALA A 7 -12.44 5.09 7.61
CA ALA A 7 -11.97 5.93 8.71
C ALA A 7 -10.52 6.39 8.53
N ASN A 8 -9.62 5.51 8.07
CA ASN A 8 -8.22 5.87 7.77
C ASN A 8 -8.09 6.94 6.68
N HIS A 9 -9.06 7.05 5.77
CA HIS A 9 -9.14 8.07 4.73
C HIS A 9 -9.94 9.32 5.17
N GLY A 10 -10.23 9.46 6.46
CA GLY A 10 -10.88 10.65 7.01
C GLY A 10 -12.38 10.74 6.74
N VAL A 11 -13.03 9.65 6.31
CA VAL A 11 -14.47 9.63 6.12
C VAL A 11 -15.15 9.60 7.49
N THR A 12 -15.79 10.71 7.86
CA THR A 12 -16.66 10.77 9.04
C THR A 12 -17.98 10.09 8.70
N MET A 13 -18.27 8.98 9.36
CA MET A 13 -19.50 8.21 9.15
C MET A 13 -20.46 8.43 10.32
N PRO A 14 -21.69 8.89 10.06
CA PRO A 14 -22.76 8.86 11.06
C PRO A 14 -23.01 7.43 11.57
N ALA A 15 -23.23 7.27 12.87
CA ALA A 15 -23.34 5.95 13.50
C ALA A 15 -24.55 5.14 12.98
N ASP A 16 -25.61 5.83 12.57
CA ASP A 16 -26.80 5.27 11.93
C ASP A 16 -26.51 4.72 10.53
N GLN A 17 -25.55 5.29 9.79
CA GLN A 17 -25.14 4.77 8.49
C GLN A 17 -24.17 3.59 8.57
N ALA A 18 -23.40 3.50 9.66
CA ALA A 18 -22.41 2.44 9.82
C ALA A 18 -23.04 1.04 9.80
N ALA A 19 -24.21 0.88 10.45
CA ALA A 19 -24.95 -0.38 10.48
C ALA A 19 -25.45 -0.75 9.07
N VAL A 20 -26.09 0.19 8.38
CA VAL A 20 -26.64 -0.01 7.03
C VAL A 20 -25.55 -0.40 6.03
N ILE A 21 -24.41 0.30 6.05
CA ILE A 21 -23.29 0.03 5.15
C ILE A 21 -22.64 -1.31 5.49
N THR A 22 -22.49 -1.64 6.77
CA THR A 22 -21.93 -2.94 7.19
C THR A 22 -22.82 -4.10 6.74
N GLU A 23 -24.13 -3.98 6.91
CA GLU A 23 -25.09 -4.98 6.46
C GLU A 23 -25.04 -5.15 4.94
N TYR A 24 -25.07 -4.05 4.20
CA TYR A 24 -24.95 -4.07 2.74
C TYR A 24 -23.64 -4.72 2.28
N LEU A 25 -22.50 -4.32 2.85
CA LEU A 25 -21.20 -4.84 2.42
C LEU A 25 -21.04 -6.32 2.75
N THR A 26 -21.50 -6.77 3.91
CA THR A 26 -21.42 -8.18 4.30
C THR A 26 -22.29 -9.05 3.39
N LYS A 27 -23.47 -8.56 3.02
CA LYS A 27 -24.39 -9.26 2.11
C LYS A 27 -23.85 -9.35 0.68
N ASN A 28 -23.24 -8.29 0.16
CA ASN A 28 -22.86 -8.19 -1.26
C ASN A 28 -21.38 -8.54 -1.53
N PHE A 29 -20.52 -8.46 -0.52
CA PHE A 29 -19.08 -8.71 -0.62
C PHE A 29 -18.61 -9.65 0.50
N PRO A 30 -18.99 -10.94 0.46
CA PRO A 30 -18.54 -11.91 1.46
C PRO A 30 -17.02 -11.99 1.48
N GLU A 31 -16.45 -12.14 2.68
CA GLU A 31 -15.00 -12.31 2.83
C GLU A 31 -14.58 -13.60 2.15
N LYS A 32 -13.57 -13.50 1.27
CA LYS A 32 -12.93 -14.67 0.67
C LYS A 32 -11.84 -15.16 1.61
N ASP A 33 -11.64 -16.47 1.65
CA ASP A 33 -10.51 -17.03 2.38
C ASP A 33 -9.21 -16.40 1.90
N LYS A 34 -8.41 -15.94 2.85
CA LYS A 34 -7.09 -15.42 2.55
C LYS A 34 -6.23 -16.57 2.02
N PRO A 35 -5.50 -16.37 0.91
CA PRO A 35 -4.53 -17.37 0.46
C PRO A 35 -3.58 -17.72 1.61
N VAL A 36 -3.38 -19.00 1.84
CA VAL A 36 -2.41 -19.46 2.83
C VAL A 36 -1.03 -18.96 2.39
N GLY A 37 -0.33 -18.27 3.30
CA GLY A 37 1.01 -17.78 3.02
C GLY A 37 1.97 -18.94 2.73
N VAL A 38 2.83 -18.78 1.73
CA VAL A 38 3.90 -19.73 1.46
C VAL A 38 4.95 -19.62 2.56
N VAL A 39 5.09 -20.66 3.38
CA VAL A 39 6.10 -20.72 4.44
C VAL A 39 7.44 -21.13 3.82
N ILE A 40 8.46 -20.29 3.99
CA ILE A 40 9.85 -20.66 3.63
C ILE A 40 10.37 -21.58 4.75
N PRO A 41 10.75 -22.84 4.45
CA PRO A 41 11.23 -23.75 5.48
C PRO A 41 12.62 -23.36 5.99
N GLY A 42 12.84 -23.53 7.29
CA GLY A 42 14.13 -23.27 7.95
C GLY A 42 14.38 -21.80 8.31
N PRO A 43 15.54 -21.51 8.93
CA PRO A 43 15.90 -20.15 9.32
C PRO A 43 16.13 -19.28 8.08
N THR A 44 15.39 -18.17 7.95
CA THR A 44 15.54 -17.22 6.85
C THR A 44 16.21 -15.94 7.35
N LYS A 45 17.29 -15.51 6.69
CA LYS A 45 17.94 -14.22 6.93
C LYS A 45 17.45 -13.21 5.90
N VAL A 46 16.82 -12.13 6.35
CA VAL A 46 16.31 -11.05 5.50
C VAL A 46 17.13 -9.78 5.76
N SER A 47 17.47 -9.06 4.69
CA SER A 47 18.06 -7.71 4.77
C SER A 47 17.15 -6.75 4.02
N ILE A 48 16.78 -5.64 4.66
CA ILE A 48 15.94 -4.60 4.08
C ILE A 48 16.78 -3.35 3.90
N LYS A 49 16.69 -2.74 2.71
CA LYS A 49 17.24 -1.42 2.43
C LYS A 49 16.09 -0.51 2.02
N GLU A 50 16.07 0.69 2.58
CA GLU A 50 14.99 1.67 2.37
C GLU A 50 15.54 2.93 1.71
N TRP A 51 14.69 3.58 0.91
CA TRP A 51 14.99 4.85 0.26
C TRP A 51 13.89 5.84 0.60
N GLN A 52 14.28 7.03 1.06
CA GLN A 52 13.34 8.13 1.25
C GLN A 52 12.91 8.68 -0.10
N VAL A 53 11.60 8.78 -0.29
CA VAL A 53 11.02 9.38 -1.49
C VAL A 53 11.01 10.91 -1.39
N PRO A 54 11.18 11.66 -2.50
CA PRO A 54 11.34 13.12 -2.45
C PRO A 54 10.10 13.87 -1.96
N THR A 55 8.92 13.28 -2.07
CA THR A 55 7.65 13.92 -1.72
C THR A 55 7.13 13.37 -0.39
N PRO A 56 7.23 14.14 0.72
CA PRO A 56 6.70 13.73 2.01
C PRO A 56 5.20 13.42 1.93
N GLY A 57 4.77 12.39 2.65
CA GLY A 57 3.37 11.99 2.68
C GLY A 57 2.84 11.35 1.39
N SER A 58 3.66 11.14 0.36
CA SER A 58 3.21 10.59 -0.93
C SER A 58 2.60 9.19 -0.84
N ARG A 59 3.01 8.39 0.17
CA ARG A 59 2.60 6.99 0.37
C ARG A 59 2.82 6.16 -0.91
N PRO A 60 4.10 5.82 -1.23
CA PRO A 60 4.43 4.97 -2.37
C PRO A 60 3.64 3.66 -2.36
N HIS A 61 3.02 3.35 -3.50
CA HIS A 61 2.19 2.17 -3.72
C HIS A 61 2.46 1.59 -5.12
N ASP A 62 2.03 0.35 -5.36
CA ASP A 62 2.11 -0.36 -6.65
C ASP A 62 3.49 -0.29 -7.35
N PRO A 63 4.56 -0.80 -6.72
CA PRO A 63 5.89 -0.73 -7.32
C PRO A 63 5.99 -1.58 -8.59
N LEU A 64 6.59 -1.02 -9.64
CA LEU A 64 6.92 -1.70 -10.88
C LEU A 64 8.43 -1.65 -11.11
N ALA A 65 9.07 -2.83 -11.22
CA ALA A 65 10.45 -2.93 -11.67
C ALA A 65 10.55 -2.77 -13.18
N ALA A 66 11.32 -1.78 -13.63
CA ALA A 66 11.57 -1.50 -15.03
C ALA A 66 12.84 -2.22 -15.53
N ARG A 67 12.95 -2.38 -16.85
CA ARG A 67 14.06 -3.08 -17.52
C ARG A 67 15.42 -2.40 -17.30
N ASP A 68 15.41 -1.09 -17.05
CA ASP A 68 16.61 -0.29 -16.78
C ASP A 68 17.08 -0.40 -15.31
N GLY A 69 16.44 -1.24 -14.50
CA GLY A 69 16.75 -1.41 -13.07
C GLY A 69 16.09 -0.38 -12.17
N SER A 70 15.33 0.57 -12.71
CA SER A 70 14.56 1.52 -11.89
C SER A 70 13.26 0.91 -11.36
N LEU A 71 12.75 1.49 -10.27
CA LEU A 71 11.46 1.17 -9.68
C LEU A 71 10.52 2.36 -9.88
N TRP A 72 9.40 2.14 -10.55
CA TRP A 72 8.31 3.12 -10.62
C TRP A 72 7.29 2.85 -9.52
N TYR A 73 6.66 3.90 -9.00
CA TYR A 73 5.61 3.77 -8.00
C TYR A 73 4.53 4.86 -8.17
N THR A 74 3.34 4.60 -7.66
CA THR A 74 2.26 5.59 -7.52
C THR A 74 2.32 6.22 -6.13
N GLY A 75 2.20 7.54 -6.04
CA GLY A 75 2.07 8.26 -4.77
C GLY A 75 0.60 8.38 -4.37
N GLN A 76 0.08 7.37 -3.67
CA GLN A 76 -1.35 7.19 -3.40
C GLN A 76 -2.06 8.43 -2.81
N MET A 77 -1.36 9.27 -2.05
CA MET A 77 -1.97 10.44 -1.40
C MET A 77 -1.62 11.79 -2.01
N ASN A 78 -0.66 11.84 -2.94
CA ASN A 78 -0.16 13.10 -3.48
C ASN A 78 -0.35 13.23 -5.00
N ASN A 79 -1.02 12.27 -5.65
CA ASN A 79 -1.26 12.29 -7.10
C ASN A 79 0.02 12.42 -7.94
N VAL A 80 1.08 11.72 -7.52
CA VAL A 80 2.39 11.72 -8.21
C VAL A 80 2.74 10.35 -8.73
N LEU A 81 3.57 10.31 -9.78
CA LEU A 81 4.38 9.14 -10.12
C LEU A 81 5.81 9.41 -9.69
N GLY A 82 6.44 8.41 -9.07
CA GLY A 82 7.85 8.50 -8.70
C GLY A 82 8.68 7.40 -9.35
N ARG A 83 9.96 7.70 -9.54
CA ARG A 83 10.96 6.77 -10.07
C ARG A 83 12.15 6.72 -9.12
N LEU A 84 12.47 5.53 -8.64
CA LEU A 84 13.60 5.24 -7.77
C LEU A 84 14.67 4.46 -8.55
N ASP A 85 15.90 4.95 -8.49
CA ASP A 85 17.09 4.20 -8.92
C ASP A 85 17.74 3.56 -7.69
N PRO A 86 17.61 2.23 -7.48
CA PRO A 86 18.14 1.55 -6.29
C PRO A 86 19.68 1.51 -6.25
N HIS A 87 20.35 1.75 -7.39
CA HIS A 87 21.81 1.80 -7.47
C HIS A 87 22.37 3.17 -7.06
N ARG A 88 21.53 4.22 -7.06
CA ARG A 88 21.94 5.53 -6.53
C ARG A 88 21.83 5.57 -5.01
N SER A 89 22.78 6.28 -4.40
CA SER A 89 22.76 6.55 -2.97
C SER A 89 21.50 7.33 -2.57
N PRO A 90 20.91 7.06 -1.40
CA PRO A 90 19.76 7.80 -0.89
C PRO A 90 20.02 9.31 -0.87
N GLY A 91 19.10 10.11 -1.43
CA GLY A 91 19.17 11.59 -1.39
C GLY A 91 19.37 12.31 -2.73
N ARG A 92 19.55 11.59 -3.84
CA ARG A 92 19.69 12.19 -5.19
C ARG A 92 18.70 11.57 -6.18
N GLN A 93 17.42 11.91 -6.01
CA GLN A 93 16.36 11.55 -6.95
C GLN A 93 15.87 12.83 -7.62
N ALA A 94 15.96 12.87 -8.96
CA ALA A 94 15.52 13.98 -9.80
C ALA A 94 14.14 13.67 -10.36
#